data_AF-A0A3D5UYB1-F1
#
_entry.id   AF-A0A3D5UYB1-F1
#
_cell.length_a   1.000
_cell.length_b   1.000
_cell.length_c   1.000
_cell.angle_alpha   90.00
_cell.angle_beta   90.00
_cell.angle_gamma   90.00
#
_symmetry.space_group_name_H-M   'P 1'
#
loop_
_entity.id
_entity.type
_entity.pdbx_description
1 polymer ?
#
loop_
_entity_poly.entity_id
_entity_poly.type
_entity_poly.pdbx_seq_one_letter_code
_entity_poly.pdbx_strand_id
1 'polypeptide(L)'
;MPPPAGLVYKIVSAHEWAAAEAEGRFIGSPVDLDDGFIHFSTAEQTVETASRHFAGRKGLLLVAVDTQALGEALKWEPSRGGALFPHLYDVLSLEA
;
A
#
# COMPACT_ATOMS: atom_id res chain seq x y z
N MET A 1 -13.23 12.89 8.47
CA MET A 1 -12.22 12.43 9.46
C MET A 1 -11.54 11.21 8.85
N PRO A 2 -10.20 11.08 8.90
CA PRO A 2 -9.56 9.83 8.53
C PRO A 2 -10.13 8.70 9.42
N PRO A 3 -10.25 7.46 8.91
CA PRO A 3 -10.69 6.35 9.73
C PRO A 3 -9.75 6.17 10.94
N PRO A 4 -10.25 5.68 12.09
CA PRO A 4 -9.44 5.46 13.27
C PRO A 4 -8.29 4.47 13.01
N ALA A 5 -7.34 4.41 13.95
CA ALA A 5 -6.21 3.46 13.97
C ALA A 5 -6.62 2.08 13.41
N GLY A 6 -5.87 1.59 12.43
CA GLY A 6 -6.25 0.40 11.69
C GLY A 6 -5.17 -0.03 10.71
N LEU A 7 -5.38 -1.21 10.13
CA LEU A 7 -4.46 -1.75 9.13
C LEU A 7 -4.85 -1.26 7.74
N VAL A 8 -3.85 -0.83 6.99
CA VAL A 8 -3.91 -0.65 5.54
C VAL A 8 -3.03 -1.69 4.87
N TYR A 9 -3.36 -2.01 3.62
CA TYR A 9 -2.82 -3.17 2.94
C TYR A 9 -2.14 -2.79 1.64
N LYS A 10 -0.96 -3.35 1.42
CA LYS A 10 -0.24 -3.30 0.14
C LYS A 10 -0.20 -4.69 -0.47
N ILE A 11 -0.60 -4.79 -1.73
CA ILE A 11 -0.32 -5.98 -2.54
C ILE A 11 0.96 -5.72 -3.31
N VAL A 12 1.95 -6.60 -3.14
CA VAL A 12 3.29 -6.46 -3.71
C VAL A 12 3.77 -7.82 -4.20
N SER A 13 4.65 -7.88 -5.21
CA SER A 13 5.26 -9.15 -5.58
C SER A 13 6.31 -9.59 -4.55
N ALA A 14 6.50 -10.90 -4.40
CA ALA A 14 7.53 -11.44 -3.52
C ALA A 14 8.95 -10.96 -3.90
N HIS A 15 9.18 -10.68 -5.19
CA HIS A 15 10.46 -10.13 -5.66
C HIS A 15 10.66 -8.68 -5.21
N GLU A 16 9.67 -7.82 -5.39
CA GLU A 16 9.71 -6.43 -4.89
C GLU A 16 9.87 -6.39 -3.37
N TRP A 17 9.19 -7.29 -2.65
CA TRP A 17 9.30 -7.37 -1.21
C TRP A 17 10.67 -7.85 -0.74
N ALA A 18 11.25 -8.87 -1.37
CA ALA A 18 12.60 -9.33 -1.04
C ALA A 18 13.65 -8.23 -1.27
N ALA A 19 13.47 -7.39 -2.29
CA ALA A 19 14.33 -6.22 -2.50
C ALA A 19 14.16 -5.19 -1.38
N ALA A 20 12.93 -4.96 -0.92
CA ALA A 20 12.67 -4.09 0.23
C ALA A 20 13.33 -4.63 1.51
N GLU A 21 13.25 -5.93 1.76
CA GLU A 21 13.88 -6.60 2.90
C GLU A 21 15.39 -6.41 2.92
N ALA A 22 16.04 -6.48 1.76
CA ALA A 22 17.47 -6.23 1.64
C ALA A 22 17.86 -4.76 1.95
N GLU A 23 16.97 -3.81 1.64
CA GLU A 23 17.20 -2.37 1.80
C GLU A 23 16.64 -1.81 3.13
N GLY A 24 15.88 -2.60 3.89
CA GLY A 24 15.19 -2.16 5.11
C GLY A 24 13.98 -1.25 4.86
N ARG A 25 13.61 -1.00 3.60
CA ARG A 25 12.53 -0.09 3.21
C ARG A 25 11.95 -0.46 1.85
N PHE A 26 10.66 -0.22 1.66
CA PHE A 26 9.97 -0.36 0.39
C PHE A 26 9.70 1.02 -0.22
N ILE A 27 10.23 1.25 -1.43
CA ILE A 27 10.13 2.53 -2.13
C ILE A 27 8.89 2.66 -3.03
N GLY A 28 8.09 1.60 -3.14
CA GLY A 28 6.96 1.53 -4.07
C GLY A 28 7.20 0.56 -5.23
N SER A 29 6.10 0.06 -5.77
CA SER A 29 6.03 -0.63 -7.07
C SER A 29 6.16 0.37 -8.23
N PRO A 30 6.38 -0.07 -9.48
CA PRO A 30 6.53 0.84 -10.62
C PRO A 30 5.41 1.90 -10.73
N VAL A 31 4.15 1.49 -10.49
CA VAL A 31 3.01 2.42 -10.49
C VAL A 31 3.08 3.46 -9.38
N ASP A 32 3.58 3.10 -8.20
CA ASP A 32 3.72 4.02 -7.07
C ASP A 32 4.78 5.08 -7.35
N LEU A 33 5.87 4.67 -8.02
CA LEU A 33 6.95 5.58 -8.41
C LEU A 33 6.50 6.54 -9.51
N ASP A 34 5.72 6.06 -10.47
CA ASP A 34 5.16 6.89 -11.55
C ASP A 34 4.14 7.90 -11.00
N ASP A 35 3.30 7.50 -10.03
CA ASP A 35 2.28 8.36 -9.42
C ASP A 35 2.84 9.25 -8.29
N GLY A 36 4.02 8.91 -7.76
CA GLY A 36 4.74 9.67 -6.73
C GLY A 36 4.31 9.39 -5.28
N PHE A 37 3.57 8.31 -5.03
CA PHE A 37 3.16 7.86 -3.70
C PHE A 37 2.84 6.36 -3.67
N ILE A 38 2.99 5.72 -2.52
CA ILE A 38 2.69 4.30 -2.36
C ILE A 38 1.19 4.09 -2.14
N HIS A 39 0.55 3.35 -3.05
CA HIS A 39 -0.85 2.99 -2.95
C HIS A 39 -1.08 1.92 -1.90
N PHE A 40 -1.93 2.22 -0.92
CA PHE A 40 -2.50 1.22 -0.03
C PHE A 40 -4.00 1.05 -0.30
N SER A 41 -4.59 0.04 0.32
CA SER A 41 -6.03 -0.21 0.31
C SER A 41 -6.50 -0.51 1.74
N THR A 42 -7.74 -0.17 2.07
CA THR A 42 -8.39 -0.73 3.27
C THR A 42 -8.67 -2.22 3.09
N ALA A 43 -9.02 -2.92 4.17
CA ALA A 43 -9.43 -4.34 4.10
C ALA A 43 -10.56 -4.57 3.08
N GLU A 44 -11.56 -3.69 3.08
CA GLU A 44 -12.72 -3.76 2.18
C GLU A 44 -12.33 -3.50 0.71
N GLN A 45 -11.37 -2.61 0.48
CA GLN A 45 -10.89 -2.26 -0.86
C GLN A 45 -9.94 -3.32 -1.44
N THR A 46 -9.22 -4.04 -0.59
CA THR A 46 -8.13 -4.96 -0.97
C THR A 46 -8.59 -6.05 -1.93
N VAL A 47 -9.77 -6.64 -1.70
CA VAL A 47 -10.30 -7.74 -2.54
C VAL A 47 -10.56 -7.25 -3.98
N GLU A 48 -11.17 -6.07 -4.13
CA GLU A 48 -11.43 -5.50 -5.44
C GLU A 48 -10.12 -5.03 -6.12
N THR A 49 -9.18 -4.45 -5.36
CA THR A 49 -7.84 -4.09 -5.87
C THR A 49 -7.10 -5.32 -6.40
N ALA A 50 -7.08 -6.43 -5.65
CA ALA A 50 -6.50 -7.70 -6.07
C ALA A 50 -7.14 -8.21 -7.36
N SER A 51 -8.48 -8.17 -7.43
CA SER A 51 -9.23 -8.67 -8.58
C SER A 51 -9.01 -7.84 -9.85
N ARG A 52 -8.85 -6.50 -9.73
CA ARG A 52 -8.67 -5.61 -10.89
C ARG A 52 -7.24 -5.58 -11.41
N HIS A 53 -6.25 -5.51 -10.52
CA HIS A 53 -4.86 -5.23 -10.90
C HIS A 53 -3.95 -6.46 -10.85
N PHE A 54 -4.33 -7.48 -10.09
CA PHE A 54 -3.48 -8.63 -9.77
C PHE A 54 -4.07 -9.98 -10.20
N ALA A 55 -5.19 -9.99 -10.94
CA ALA A 55 -5.81 -11.21 -11.44
C ALA A 55 -4.81 -12.08 -12.23
N GLY A 56 -4.77 -13.38 -11.90
CA GLY A 56 -3.91 -14.37 -12.56
C GLY A 56 -2.42 -14.29 -12.20
N ARG A 57 -1.99 -13.29 -11.42
CA ARG A 57 -0.60 -13.18 -10.95
C ARG A 57 -0.38 -14.12 -9.75
N LYS A 58 0.83 -14.69 -9.66
CA LYS A 58 1.27 -15.56 -8.56
C LYS A 58 2.48 -14.93 -7.86
N GLY A 59 2.82 -15.44 -6.68
CA GLY A 59 3.95 -14.93 -5.91
C GLY A 59 3.70 -13.50 -5.42
N LEU A 60 2.47 -13.22 -5.01
CA LEU A 60 2.09 -11.96 -4.39
C LEU A 60 2.07 -12.12 -2.88
N LEU A 61 2.40 -11.04 -2.20
CA LEU A 61 2.30 -10.88 -0.75
C LEU A 61 1.26 -9.80 -0.45
N LEU A 62 0.58 -9.98 0.68
CA LEU A 62 -0.29 -8.97 1.27
C LEU A 62 0.39 -8.46 2.54
N VAL A 63 0.83 -7.21 2.50
CA VAL A 63 1.52 -6.55 3.61
C VAL A 63 0.49 -5.70 4.34
N ALA A 64 0.32 -5.94 5.63
CA ALA A 64 -0.54 -5.14 6.50
C ALA A 64 0.33 -4.17 7.30
N VAL A 65 -0.02 -2.89 7.30
CA VAL A 65 0.74 -1.81 7.95
C VAL A 65 -0.19 -1.02 8.85
N ASP A 66 0.27 -0.67 10.05
CA ASP A 66 -0.48 0.18 10.97
C ASP A 66 -0.48 1.63 10.46
N THR A 67 -1.66 2.22 10.33
CA THR A 67 -1.79 3.61 9.90
C THR A 67 -1.12 4.60 10.85
N GLN A 68 -0.96 4.26 12.13
CA GLN A 68 -0.27 5.09 13.11
C GLN A 68 1.24 5.17 12.85
N ALA A 69 1.85 4.07 12.40
CA ALA A 69 3.28 4.02 12.10
C ALA A 69 3.65 4.91 10.89
N LEU A 70 2.68 5.17 10.01
CA LEU A 70 2.85 5.98 8.80
C LEU A 70 2.73 7.49 9.03
N GLY A 71 2.16 7.90 10.17
CA GLY A 71 2.09 9.30 10.59
C GLY A 71 1.42 10.24 9.56
N GLU A 72 1.95 11.46 9.44
CA GLU A 72 1.40 12.52 8.59
C GLU A 72 1.64 12.32 7.09
N ALA A 73 2.55 11.42 6.72
CA ALA A 73 2.83 11.09 5.33
C ALA A 73 1.69 10.28 4.68
N LEU A 74 0.84 9.63 5.49
CA LEU A 74 -0.35 8.92 5.04
C LEU A 74 -1.51 9.89 4.80
N LYS A 75 -1.94 10.00 3.55
CA LYS A 75 -3.09 10.81 3.15
C LYS A 75 -4.22 9.92 2.67
N TRP A 76 -5.44 10.37 2.95
CA TRP A 76 -6.66 9.69 2.51
C TRP A 76 -7.31 10.53 1.42
N GLU A 77 -7.26 10.04 0.18
CA GLU A 77 -7.67 10.82 -0.98
C GLU A 77 -8.77 10.10 -1.78
N PRO A 78 -9.75 10.84 -2.33
CA PRO A 78 -10.78 10.25 -3.16
C PRO A 78 -10.17 9.62 -4.42
N SER A 79 -10.51 8.36 -4.68
CA SER A 79 -10.10 7.64 -5.87
C SER A 79 -11.32 6.91 -6.47
N ARG A 80 -11.29 5.58 -6.59
CA ARG A 80 -12.33 4.80 -7.26
C ARG A 80 -13.70 5.00 -6.60
N GLY A 81 -14.67 5.46 -7.38
CA GLY A 81 -16.06 5.63 -6.94
C GLY A 81 -16.24 6.67 -5.83
N GLY A 82 -15.28 7.58 -5.65
CA GLY A 82 -15.29 8.57 -4.56
C GLY A 82 -14.91 8.00 -3.19
N ALA A 83 -14.55 6.71 -3.10
CA ALA A 83 -14.02 6.14 -1.88
C ALA A 83 -12.61 6.69 -1.60
N LEU A 84 -12.29 6.90 -0.32
CA LEU A 84 -10.97 7.36 0.10
C LEU A 84 -9.99 6.19 0.10
N PHE A 85 -8.87 6.33 -0.62
CA PHE A 85 -7.77 5.39 -0.60
C PHE A 85 -6.60 5.97 0.20
N PRO A 86 -5.90 5.14 0.99
CA PRO A 86 -4.69 5.54 1.70
C PRO A 86 -3.50 5.60 0.74
N HIS A 87 -2.85 6.76 0.67
CA HIS A 87 -1.65 7.02 -0.12
C HIS A 87 -0.52 7.50 0.79
N LEU A 88 0.62 6.83 0.76
CA LEU A 88 1.79 7.21 1.53
C LEU A 88 2.74 8.03 0.66
N TYR A 89 2.96 9.29 1.05
CA TYR A 89 3.87 10.23 0.39
C TYR A 89 5.30 10.15 0.95
N ASP A 90 5.76 8.92 1.20
CA ASP A 90 7.09 8.60 1.70
C ASP A 90 7.40 7.13 1.35
N VAL A 91 8.60 6.67 1.69
CA VAL A 91 8.96 5.26 1.67
C VAL A 91 8.33 4.52 2.85
N LEU A 92 8.00 3.25 2.66
CA LEU A 92 7.54 2.38 3.75
C LEU A 92 8.76 1.78 4.46
N SER A 93 8.98 2.12 5.72
CA SER A 93 9.95 1.41 6.58
C SER A 93 9.45 -0.01 6.85
N LEU A 94 10.35 -1.00 6.87
CA LEU A 94 10.00 -2.37 7.26
C LEU A 94 9.82 -2.57 8.78
N GLU A 95 10.12 -1.55 9.56
CA GLU A 95 9.85 -1.51 11.00
C GLU A 95 8.47 -0.91 11.34
N ALA A 96 7.72 -0.47 10.32
CA ALA A 96 6.42 0.19 10.45
C ALA A 96 5.26 -0.81 10.64
#